data_AF-A0A2N7XBX3-F1
#
_entry.id   AF-A0A2N7XBX3-F1
#
_cell.length_a   1.000
_cell.length_b   1.000
_cell.length_c   1.000
_cell.angle_alpha   90.00
_cell.angle_beta   90.00
_cell.angle_gamma   90.00
#
_symmetry.space_group_name_H-M   'P 1'
#
loop_
_entity.id
_entity.type
_entity.pdbx_description
1 polymer ?
#
loop_
_entity_poly.entity_id
_entity_poly.type
_entity_poly.pdbx_seq_one_letter_code
_entity_poly.pdbx_strand_id
1 'polypeptide(L)'
;MRTLMKKFLLAGITAITIFSAVSLRLMAGDISEPTYPVNADSQERREMLLKHRIKNASNLISKVTFEHDRVITVVYTPRRISDDSVWIVELFQAARQILMAISKVMASFHPSVTIHAEIRTINMDAHQNSVTGISLVYRGDKLSNINWDHFSLWDAGEQSEGVIFHKLGKKPALNYCQTEQGERHSLLFCRKLHAIIDN
;
A
#
# COMPACT_ATOMS: atom_id res chain seq x y z
N MET A 1 42.44 -67.93 -18.57
CA MET A 1 43.19 -66.70 -18.24
C MET A 1 42.20 -65.54 -18.31
N ARG A 2 41.35 -65.28 -17.31
CA ARG A 2 41.56 -64.52 -16.05
C ARG A 2 42.27 -63.16 -16.23
N THR A 3 41.46 -62.14 -16.43
CA THR A 3 41.62 -60.73 -16.00
C THR A 3 40.26 -60.06 -16.22
N LEU A 4 39.72 -59.14 -15.43
CA LEU A 4 39.70 -58.84 -14.01
C LEU A 4 38.50 -57.87 -13.84
N MET A 5 37.83 -57.89 -12.70
CA MET A 5 36.58 -57.19 -12.40
C MET A 5 36.65 -55.64 -12.34
N LYS A 6 35.47 -55.03 -12.58
CA LYS A 6 34.82 -53.87 -11.91
C LYS A 6 35.67 -52.65 -11.47
N LYS A 7 35.34 -51.46 -12.00
CA LYS A 7 35.32 -50.14 -11.29
C LYS A 7 34.18 -49.27 -11.87
N PHE A 8 33.10 -49.02 -11.12
CA PHE A 8 32.78 -47.74 -10.42
C PHE A 8 32.74 -46.55 -11.40
N LEU A 9 31.58 -46.10 -11.91
CA LEU A 9 30.55 -45.27 -11.24
C LEU A 9 31.17 -44.00 -10.62
N LEU A 10 31.40 -42.96 -11.44
CA LEU A 10 31.55 -41.56 -11.01
C LEU A 10 31.67 -40.61 -12.23
N ALA A 11 30.55 -39.96 -12.59
CA ALA A 11 30.47 -38.67 -13.29
C ALA A 11 28.98 -38.27 -13.20
N GLY A 12 28.52 -37.67 -12.10
CA GLY A 12 28.89 -36.31 -11.73
C GLY A 12 27.98 -35.31 -12.47
N ILE A 13 26.65 -35.50 -12.37
CA ILE A 13 25.66 -34.49 -12.75
C ILE A 13 25.65 -33.46 -11.62
N THR A 14 26.38 -32.37 -11.79
CA THR A 14 26.34 -31.22 -10.88
C THR A 14 25.85 -29.98 -11.62
N ALA A 15 24.74 -29.44 -11.10
CA ALA A 15 24.31 -28.05 -11.18
C ALA A 15 23.82 -27.52 -12.55
N ILE A 16 22.57 -27.87 -12.90
CA ILE A 16 21.68 -26.90 -13.56
C ILE A 16 20.80 -26.28 -12.48
N THR A 17 21.31 -25.24 -11.82
CA THR A 17 20.52 -24.35 -10.96
C THR A 17 20.98 -22.92 -11.19
N ILE A 18 20.65 -22.38 -12.36
CA ILE A 18 20.48 -20.92 -12.53
C ILE A 18 19.21 -20.75 -13.38
N PHE A 19 18.07 -21.11 -12.78
CA PHE A 19 16.76 -20.73 -13.32
C PHE A 19 16.27 -19.51 -12.55
N SER A 20 15.74 -18.55 -13.31
CA SER A 20 14.78 -17.52 -12.94
C SER A 20 15.18 -16.45 -11.92
N ALA A 21 15.99 -15.47 -12.33
CA ALA A 21 15.91 -14.13 -11.74
C ALA A 21 16.11 -12.98 -12.76
N VAL A 22 16.63 -13.26 -13.95
CA VAL A 22 17.06 -12.20 -14.88
C VAL A 22 15.98 -11.84 -15.91
N SER A 23 15.02 -12.72 -16.21
CA SER A 23 14.03 -12.49 -17.27
C SER A 23 12.74 -11.75 -16.83
N LEU A 24 12.65 -11.30 -15.58
CA LEU A 24 11.49 -10.55 -15.06
C LEU A 24 11.84 -9.10 -14.68
N ARG A 25 12.90 -8.52 -15.23
CA ARG A 25 13.33 -7.13 -14.96
C ARG A 25 12.86 -6.10 -15.98
N LEU A 26 12.06 -6.48 -16.97
CA LEU A 26 11.79 -5.61 -18.12
C LEU A 26 10.37 -5.02 -18.19
N MET A 27 9.49 -5.28 -17.21
CA MET A 27 8.09 -4.80 -17.25
C MET A 27 7.59 -4.11 -15.98
N ALA A 28 8.39 -4.06 -14.91
CA ALA A 28 8.09 -3.29 -13.71
C ALA A 28 9.10 -2.16 -13.63
N GLY A 29 8.65 -0.90 -13.52
CA GLY A 29 9.56 0.21 -13.20
C GLY A 29 10.29 -0.11 -11.89
N ASP A 30 11.54 -0.57 -12.02
CA ASP A 30 12.35 -1.07 -10.91
C ASP A 30 12.84 0.12 -10.09
N ILE A 31 12.06 0.47 -9.08
CA ILE A 31 12.52 1.26 -7.94
C ILE A 31 13.74 0.52 -7.37
N SER A 32 14.89 1.20 -7.31
CA SER A 32 16.14 0.65 -6.76
C SER A 32 15.89 0.04 -5.38
N GLU A 33 16.45 -1.14 -5.08
CA GLU A 33 16.32 -1.73 -3.74
C GLU A 33 16.96 -0.84 -2.66
N PRO A 34 16.43 -0.84 -1.43
CA PRO A 34 17.08 -0.14 -0.32
C PRO A 34 18.38 -0.84 0.07
N THR A 35 19.34 -0.08 0.58
CA THR A 35 20.55 -0.66 1.19
C THR A 35 20.19 -1.39 2.48
N TYR A 36 20.57 -2.66 2.59
CA TYR A 36 20.31 -3.50 3.76
C TYR A 36 21.53 -3.56 4.70
N PRO A 37 21.33 -3.62 6.03
CA PRO A 37 22.38 -4.00 6.97
C PRO A 37 22.93 -5.39 6.64
N VAL A 38 24.23 -5.60 6.88
CA VAL A 38 24.93 -6.86 6.56
C VAL A 38 24.28 -8.07 7.26
N ASN A 39 23.72 -7.87 8.45
CA ASN A 39 23.11 -8.92 9.27
C ASN A 39 21.57 -8.87 9.31
N ALA A 40 20.93 -8.11 8.41
CA ALA A 40 19.48 -8.01 8.40
C ALA A 40 18.85 -9.36 8.02
N ASP A 41 17.95 -9.84 8.86
CA ASP A 41 17.23 -11.08 8.63
C ASP A 41 16.18 -10.94 7.51
N SER A 42 15.54 -12.05 7.13
CA SER A 42 14.57 -12.05 6.04
C SER A 42 13.33 -11.20 6.29
N GLN A 43 12.95 -11.00 7.56
CA GLN A 43 11.82 -10.19 7.97
C GLN A 43 12.20 -8.70 7.94
N GLU A 44 13.34 -8.34 8.51
CA GLU A 44 13.87 -6.97 8.49
C GLU A 44 14.06 -6.48 7.04
N ARG A 45 14.65 -7.30 6.16
CA ARG A 45 14.80 -6.94 4.74
C ARG A 45 13.46 -6.73 4.05
N ARG A 46 12.44 -7.51 4.40
CA ARG A 46 11.09 -7.39 3.84
C ARG A 46 10.40 -6.11 4.31
N GLU A 47 10.46 -5.80 5.60
CA GLU A 47 9.94 -4.55 6.15
C GLU A 47 10.64 -3.33 5.53
N MET A 48 11.96 -3.39 5.39
CA MET A 48 12.73 -2.34 4.73
C MET A 48 12.32 -2.16 3.26
N LEU A 49 12.14 -3.25 2.51
CA LEU A 49 11.68 -3.21 1.13
C LEU A 49 10.26 -2.63 1.02
N LEU A 50 9.35 -3.06 1.90
CA LEU A 50 7.98 -2.52 1.98
C LEU A 50 8.01 -1.03 2.26
N LYS A 51 8.71 -0.62 3.32
CA LYS A 51 8.83 0.79 3.70
C LYS A 51 9.40 1.64 2.56
N HIS A 52 10.42 1.14 1.88
CA HIS A 52 11.04 1.81 0.74
C HIS A 52 10.06 1.97 -0.43
N ARG A 53 9.39 0.87 -0.84
CA ARG A 53 8.44 0.91 -1.96
C ARG A 53 7.21 1.77 -1.65
N ILE A 54 6.66 1.68 -0.43
CA ILE A 54 5.54 2.52 0.00
C ILE A 54 5.95 3.99 -0.02
N LYS A 55 7.09 4.37 0.57
CA LYS A 55 7.57 5.75 0.54
C LYS A 55 7.80 6.29 -0.87
N ASN A 56 8.22 5.43 -1.81
CA ASN A 56 8.41 5.81 -3.21
C ASN A 56 7.12 5.79 -4.03
N ALA A 57 6.02 5.24 -3.49
CA ALA A 57 4.72 5.27 -4.15
C ALA A 57 4.17 6.71 -4.25
N SER A 58 4.47 7.56 -3.26
CA SER A 58 4.12 8.97 -3.26
C SER A 58 5.05 9.78 -2.35
N ASN A 59 5.53 10.92 -2.83
CA ASN A 59 6.34 11.85 -2.04
C ASN A 59 5.55 12.57 -0.93
N LEU A 60 4.26 12.28 -0.80
CA LEU A 60 3.36 12.81 0.21
C LEU A 60 3.17 11.87 1.41
N ILE A 61 3.83 10.73 1.39
CA ILE A 61 3.83 9.80 2.52
C ILE A 61 4.86 10.28 3.54
N SER A 62 4.38 10.69 4.71
CA SER A 62 5.23 11.22 5.79
C SER A 62 5.71 10.11 6.73
N LYS A 63 4.90 9.05 6.92
CA LYS A 63 5.21 7.98 7.87
C LYS A 63 4.66 6.63 7.38
N VAL A 64 5.41 5.57 7.68
CA VAL A 64 5.01 4.18 7.50
C VAL A 64 5.42 3.42 8.76
N THR A 65 4.48 2.75 9.39
CA THR A 65 4.66 1.98 10.62
C THR A 65 4.12 0.57 10.42
N PHE A 66 4.83 -0.41 10.98
CA PHE A 66 4.46 -1.82 10.97
C PHE A 66 4.17 -2.24 12.41
N GLU A 67 3.03 -2.87 12.63
CA GLU A 67 2.67 -3.47 13.91
C GLU A 67 2.51 -4.98 13.73
N HIS A 68 3.42 -5.74 14.35
CA HIS A 68 3.37 -7.20 14.49
C HIS A 68 3.00 -7.96 13.19
N ASP A 69 3.66 -7.63 12.06
CA ASP A 69 3.50 -8.22 10.72
C ASP A 69 2.09 -8.23 10.09
N ARG A 70 1.09 -7.71 10.81
CA ARG A 70 -0.32 -7.85 10.43
C ARG A 70 -0.99 -6.52 10.14
N VAL A 71 -0.39 -5.41 10.55
CA VAL A 71 -0.94 -4.08 10.33
C VAL A 71 0.12 -3.15 9.77
N ILE A 72 -0.19 -2.53 8.65
CA ILE A 72 0.59 -1.45 8.06
C ILE A 72 -0.20 -0.16 8.24
N THR A 73 0.40 0.81 8.91
CA THR A 73 -0.16 2.15 9.05
C THR A 73 0.65 3.12 8.20
N VAL A 74 -0.02 3.81 7.28
CA VAL A 74 0.58 4.80 6.38
C VAL A 74 -0.04 6.17 6.66
N VAL A 75 0.81 7.17 6.84
CA VAL A 75 0.37 8.57 6.94
C VAL A 75 0.67 9.27 5.62
N TYR A 76 -0.39 9.78 5.02
CA TYR A 76 -0.40 10.56 3.79
C TYR A 76 -0.80 12.00 4.10
N THR A 77 -0.06 12.97 3.57
CA THR A 77 -0.37 14.39 3.73
C THR A 77 -0.76 15.00 2.39
N PRO A 78 -2.04 15.34 2.15
CA PRO A 78 -2.48 15.95 0.90
C PRO A 78 -1.80 17.30 0.66
N ARG A 79 -1.64 17.66 -0.63
CA ARG A 79 -1.11 18.98 -1.01
C ARG A 79 -2.18 20.05 -1.00
N ARG A 80 -3.39 19.71 -1.45
CA ARG A 80 -4.47 20.65 -1.71
C ARG A 80 -5.67 20.26 -0.88
N ILE A 81 -5.95 21.03 0.17
CA ILE A 81 -7.11 20.85 1.04
C ILE A 81 -8.19 21.91 0.83
N SER A 82 -7.92 22.91 -0.02
CA SER A 82 -8.85 24.01 -0.31
C SER A 82 -9.95 23.62 -1.28
N ASP A 83 -9.74 22.55 -2.05
CA ASP A 83 -10.74 21.97 -2.93
C ASP A 83 -11.21 20.65 -2.32
N ASP A 84 -12.37 20.75 -1.69
CA ASP A 84 -13.00 19.71 -0.88
C ASP A 84 -13.22 18.40 -1.66
N SER A 85 -13.49 18.46 -2.96
CA SER A 85 -13.72 17.25 -3.76
C SER A 85 -12.41 16.69 -4.31
N VAL A 86 -11.50 17.58 -4.75
CA VAL A 86 -10.20 17.16 -5.30
C VAL A 86 -9.36 16.43 -4.26
N TRP A 87 -9.36 16.86 -2.99
CA TRP A 87 -8.54 16.18 -1.98
C TRP A 87 -9.00 14.73 -1.72
N ILE A 88 -10.29 14.42 -1.88
CA ILE A 88 -10.82 13.05 -1.74
C ILE A 88 -10.32 12.18 -2.90
N VAL A 89 -10.35 12.73 -4.12
CA VAL A 89 -9.80 12.04 -5.30
C VAL A 89 -8.29 11.81 -5.16
N GLU A 90 -7.54 12.81 -4.67
CA GLU A 90 -6.10 12.67 -4.39
C GLU A 90 -5.84 11.61 -3.32
N LEU A 91 -6.68 11.52 -2.28
CA LEU A 91 -6.61 10.47 -1.27
C LEU A 91 -6.82 9.09 -1.89
N PHE A 92 -7.83 8.90 -2.75
CA PHE A 92 -8.06 7.63 -3.43
C PHE A 92 -6.92 7.24 -4.36
N GLN A 93 -6.36 8.21 -5.08
CA GLN A 93 -5.17 7.99 -5.90
C GLN A 93 -3.95 7.58 -5.05
N ALA A 94 -3.71 8.24 -3.92
CA ALA A 94 -2.63 7.90 -3.01
C ALA A 94 -2.84 6.50 -2.41
N ALA A 95 -4.06 6.19 -1.98
CA ALA A 95 -4.42 4.89 -1.45
C ALA A 95 -4.16 3.78 -2.47
N ARG A 96 -4.58 3.99 -3.72
CA ARG A 96 -4.27 3.06 -4.82
C ARG A 96 -2.77 2.81 -4.96
N GLN A 97 -1.97 3.87 -5.04
CA GLN A 97 -0.52 3.75 -5.20
C GLN A 97 0.13 2.99 -4.03
N ILE A 98 -0.29 3.28 -2.80
CA ILE A 98 0.18 2.62 -1.58
C ILE A 98 -0.17 1.13 -1.61
N LEU A 99 -1.43 0.79 -1.87
CA LEU A 99 -1.90 -0.58 -1.89
C LEU A 99 -1.21 -1.41 -2.99
N MET A 100 -1.04 -0.83 -4.18
CA MET A 100 -0.28 -1.47 -5.25
C MET A 100 1.20 -1.69 -4.85
N ALA A 101 1.83 -0.73 -4.17
CA ALA A 101 3.21 -0.89 -3.70
C ALA A 101 3.34 -2.01 -2.65
N ILE A 102 2.34 -2.14 -1.77
CA ILE A 102 2.25 -3.23 -0.79
C ILE A 102 2.07 -4.58 -1.50
N SER A 103 1.13 -4.68 -2.45
CA SER A 103 0.81 -5.94 -3.15
C SER A 103 2.02 -6.59 -3.83
N LYS A 104 2.93 -5.77 -4.38
CA LYS A 104 4.14 -6.24 -5.08
C LYS A 104 5.17 -6.93 -4.18
N VAL A 105 5.06 -6.77 -2.86
CA VAL A 105 5.99 -7.39 -1.90
C VAL A 105 5.33 -8.57 -1.16
N MET A 106 4.01 -8.66 -1.20
CA MET A 106 3.23 -9.43 -0.23
C MET A 106 2.58 -10.69 -0.82
N ALA A 107 3.39 -11.51 -1.51
CA ALA A 107 2.91 -12.75 -2.11
C ALA A 107 2.52 -13.85 -1.09
N SER A 108 2.93 -13.73 0.19
CA SER A 108 2.81 -14.81 1.18
C SER A 108 2.13 -14.42 2.51
N PHE A 109 1.73 -13.15 2.67
CA PHE A 109 0.99 -12.65 3.84
C PHE A 109 0.18 -11.44 3.40
N HIS A 110 -0.89 -11.09 4.11
CA HIS A 110 -1.78 -10.00 3.71
C HIS A 110 -2.12 -9.17 4.95
N PRO A 111 -1.59 -7.94 5.10
CA PRO A 111 -1.78 -7.18 6.32
C PRO A 111 -3.06 -6.37 6.20
N SER A 112 -3.67 -6.03 7.32
CA SER A 112 -4.58 -4.90 7.31
C SER A 112 -3.78 -3.63 7.05
N VAL A 113 -4.29 -2.76 6.20
CA VAL A 113 -3.64 -1.49 5.85
C VAL A 113 -4.54 -0.36 6.31
N THR A 114 -4.02 0.55 7.12
CA THR A 114 -4.70 1.78 7.49
C THR A 114 -3.95 2.95 6.88
N ILE A 115 -4.66 3.78 6.12
CA ILE A 115 -4.12 4.99 5.50
C ILE A 115 -4.77 6.20 6.18
N HIS A 116 -3.97 6.95 6.93
CA HIS A 116 -4.37 8.21 7.54
C HIS A 116 -4.06 9.37 6.61
N ALA A 117 -5.09 10.10 6.20
CA ALA A 117 -4.97 11.35 5.46
C ALA A 117 -4.88 12.51 6.46
N GLU A 118 -3.67 13.00 6.71
CA GLU A 118 -3.37 14.02 7.70
C GLU A 118 -3.29 15.42 7.09
N ILE A 119 -4.17 16.31 7.53
CA ILE A 119 -4.24 17.69 7.11
C ILE A 119 -3.25 18.52 7.94
N ARG A 120 -2.39 19.29 7.27
CA ARG A 120 -1.50 20.25 7.95
C ARG A 120 -2.34 21.37 8.56
N THR A 121 -2.11 21.65 9.82
CA THR A 121 -2.73 22.75 10.56
C THR A 121 -1.65 23.64 11.15
N ILE A 122 -2.02 24.89 11.44
CA ILE A 122 -1.17 25.83 12.16
C ILE A 122 -1.86 26.05 13.50
N ASN A 123 -1.16 25.80 14.61
CA ASN A 123 -1.70 26.06 15.93
C ASN A 123 -1.66 27.57 16.26
N MET A 124 -2.24 27.97 17.40
CA MET A 124 -2.26 29.39 17.81
C MET A 124 -0.85 29.98 17.99
N ASP A 125 0.15 29.14 18.27
CA ASP A 125 1.55 29.53 18.45
C ASP A 125 2.34 29.51 17.13
N ALA A 126 1.67 29.51 15.98
CA ALA A 126 2.27 29.45 14.64
C ALA A 126 3.13 28.20 14.36
N HIS A 127 3.05 27.16 15.18
CA HIS A 127 3.70 25.88 14.93
C HIS A 127 2.87 25.02 13.99
N GLN A 128 3.54 24.41 13.02
CA GLN A 128 2.91 23.42 12.15
C GLN A 128 2.59 22.16 12.94
N ASN A 129 1.35 21.72 12.84
CA ASN A 129 0.89 20.44 13.34
C ASN A 129 0.18 19.68 12.20
N SER A 130 -0.20 18.43 12.44
CA SER A 130 -1.06 17.68 11.56
C SER A 130 -2.20 17.04 12.32
N VAL A 131 -3.35 16.90 11.64
CA VAL A 131 -4.53 16.27 12.22
C VAL A 131 -5.12 15.33 11.19
N THR A 132 -5.44 14.11 11.59
CA THR A 132 -6.11 13.15 10.70
C THR A 132 -7.47 13.69 10.29
N GLY A 133 -7.70 13.82 8.99
CA GLY A 133 -8.98 14.18 8.40
C GLY A 133 -9.84 12.95 8.10
N ILE A 134 -9.27 11.99 7.37
CA ILE A 134 -9.93 10.73 6.99
C ILE A 134 -8.95 9.58 7.20
N SER A 135 -9.46 8.43 7.68
CA SER A 135 -8.71 7.18 7.68
C SER A 135 -9.42 6.13 6.83
N LEU A 136 -8.70 5.50 5.90
CA LEU A 136 -9.18 4.37 5.12
C LEU A 136 -8.57 3.08 5.67
N VAL A 137 -9.42 2.09 5.97
CA VAL A 137 -9.01 0.80 6.53
C VAL A 137 -9.29 -0.29 5.52
N TYR A 138 -8.27 -1.08 5.18
CA TYR A 138 -8.34 -2.20 4.26
C TYR A 138 -7.99 -3.48 5.00
N ARG A 139 -8.78 -4.53 4.79
CA ARG A 139 -8.50 -5.84 5.35
C ARG A 139 -7.59 -6.65 4.45
N GLY A 140 -6.55 -7.27 5.02
CA GLY A 140 -5.58 -8.06 4.27
C GLY A 140 -6.20 -9.18 3.43
N ASP A 141 -7.14 -9.94 3.99
CA ASP A 141 -7.81 -11.05 3.29
C ASP A 141 -8.66 -10.59 2.09
N LYS A 142 -9.06 -9.32 2.04
CA LYS A 142 -9.74 -8.75 0.87
C LYS A 142 -8.74 -8.29 -0.18
N LEU A 143 -7.61 -7.71 0.26
CA LEU A 143 -6.54 -7.27 -0.63
C LEU A 143 -5.92 -8.44 -1.44
N SER A 144 -5.91 -9.66 -0.91
CA SER A 144 -5.39 -10.84 -1.60
C SER A 144 -6.17 -11.22 -2.87
N ASN A 145 -7.44 -10.81 -2.96
CA ASN A 145 -8.35 -11.19 -4.04
C ASN A 145 -8.50 -10.09 -5.10
N ILE A 146 -7.75 -8.99 -4.96
CA ILE A 146 -7.81 -7.86 -5.89
C ILE A 146 -7.06 -8.20 -7.16
N ASN A 147 -7.71 -7.99 -8.31
CA ASN A 147 -7.02 -7.92 -9.59
C ASN A 147 -6.36 -6.54 -9.73
N TRP A 148 -5.07 -6.46 -9.41
CA TRP A 148 -4.30 -5.22 -9.40
C TRP A 148 -4.14 -4.56 -10.77
N ASP A 149 -4.26 -5.31 -11.87
CA ASP A 149 -4.19 -4.76 -13.24
C ASP A 149 -5.41 -3.91 -13.58
N HIS A 150 -6.56 -4.23 -12.96
CA HIS A 150 -7.81 -3.49 -13.14
C HIS A 150 -8.17 -2.61 -11.95
N PHE A 151 -7.33 -2.57 -10.91
CA PHE A 151 -7.58 -1.78 -9.72
C PHE A 151 -7.44 -0.28 -10.02
N SER A 152 -8.57 0.40 -10.13
CA SER A 152 -8.67 1.84 -10.40
C SER A 152 -8.52 2.66 -9.12
N LEU A 153 -8.50 3.99 -9.26
CA LEU A 153 -8.44 4.86 -8.07
C LEU A 153 -9.77 4.81 -7.30
N TRP A 154 -10.90 4.64 -7.99
CA TRP A 154 -12.22 4.54 -7.37
C TRP A 154 -12.37 3.26 -6.55
N ASP A 155 -11.77 2.16 -7.02
CA ASP A 155 -11.72 0.90 -6.26
C ASP A 155 -11.02 1.08 -4.91
N ALA A 156 -10.03 1.98 -4.81
CA ALA A 156 -9.40 2.26 -3.53
C ALA A 156 -10.39 2.91 -2.54
N GLY A 157 -11.24 3.84 -2.99
CA GLY A 157 -12.31 4.38 -2.15
C GLY A 157 -13.33 3.32 -1.75
N GLU A 158 -13.82 2.55 -2.73
CA GLU A 158 -14.91 1.59 -2.56
C GLU A 158 -14.54 0.34 -1.76
N GLN A 159 -13.34 -0.18 -1.96
CA GLN A 159 -12.88 -1.42 -1.32
C GLN A 159 -12.27 -1.21 0.07
N SER A 160 -12.25 0.03 0.57
CA SER A 160 -12.06 0.25 2.00
C SER A 160 -13.09 -0.58 2.76
N GLU A 161 -12.70 -1.28 3.81
CA GLU A 161 -13.64 -1.94 4.72
C GLU A 161 -14.21 -0.88 5.67
N GLY A 162 -13.32 -0.11 6.29
CA GLY A 162 -13.66 0.97 7.22
C GLY A 162 -13.28 2.34 6.66
N VAL A 163 -14.11 3.33 6.94
CA VAL A 163 -13.77 4.74 6.74
C VAL A 163 -14.06 5.50 8.04
N ILE A 164 -13.05 6.19 8.55
CA ILE A 164 -13.19 7.03 9.74
C ILE A 164 -13.12 8.49 9.29
N PHE A 165 -14.23 9.21 9.45
CA PHE A 165 -14.32 10.63 9.11
C PHE A 165 -14.13 11.49 10.37
N HIS A 166 -12.95 12.09 10.50
CA HIS A 166 -12.68 13.06 11.57
C HIS A 166 -13.27 14.43 11.20
N LYS A 167 -13.32 15.34 12.18
CA LYS A 167 -13.96 16.66 12.06
C LYS A 167 -13.58 17.41 10.76
N LEU A 168 -12.29 17.43 10.41
CA LEU A 168 -11.80 18.15 9.23
C LEU A 168 -12.03 17.40 7.91
N GLY A 169 -12.27 16.08 7.94
CA GLY A 169 -12.53 15.28 6.74
C GLY A 169 -14.01 15.16 6.35
N LYS A 170 -14.93 15.41 7.28
CA LYS A 170 -16.38 15.25 7.05
C LYS A 170 -16.94 16.14 5.94
N LYS A 171 -16.73 17.46 6.04
CA LYS A 171 -17.24 18.41 5.04
C LYS A 171 -16.68 18.14 3.64
N PRO A 172 -15.36 17.95 3.47
CA PRO A 172 -14.82 17.58 2.17
C PRO A 172 -15.42 16.29 1.59
N ALA A 173 -15.57 15.25 2.41
CA ALA A 173 -16.18 14.00 1.99
C ALA A 173 -17.65 14.18 1.56
N LEU A 174 -18.41 15.02 2.27
CA LEU A 174 -19.79 15.33 1.92
C LEU A 174 -19.87 16.04 0.57
N ASN A 175 -19.03 17.04 0.37
CA ASN A 175 -18.97 17.80 -0.88
C ASN A 175 -18.57 16.89 -2.06
N TYR A 176 -17.60 15.99 -1.85
CA TYR A 176 -17.25 14.97 -2.84
C TYR A 176 -18.45 14.06 -3.19
N CYS A 177 -19.19 13.60 -2.19
CA CYS A 177 -20.34 12.70 -2.38
C CYS A 177 -21.53 13.36 -3.11
N GLN A 178 -21.56 14.70 -3.17
CA GLN A 178 -22.55 15.47 -3.94
C GLN A 178 -22.10 15.73 -5.38
N THR A 179 -20.90 15.29 -5.76
CA THR A 179 -20.44 15.37 -7.15
C THR A 179 -20.87 14.15 -7.95
N GLU A 180 -20.95 14.29 -9.28
CA GLU A 180 -21.19 13.17 -10.21
C GLU A 180 -20.18 12.02 -10.01
N GLN A 181 -18.93 12.35 -9.64
CA GLN A 181 -17.90 11.35 -9.37
C GLN A 181 -18.21 10.54 -8.10
N GLY A 182 -18.59 11.22 -7.01
CA GLY A 182 -18.98 10.56 -5.77
C GLY A 182 -20.20 9.66 -5.95
N GLU A 183 -21.23 10.16 -6.64
CA GLU A 183 -22.47 9.43 -6.92
C GLU A 183 -22.26 8.20 -7.79
N ARG A 184 -21.36 8.26 -8.79
CA ARG A 184 -21.18 7.16 -9.74
C ARG A 184 -20.12 6.16 -9.35
N HIS A 185 -19.03 6.62 -8.73
CA HIS A 185 -17.82 5.83 -8.58
C HIS A 185 -17.46 5.52 -7.13
N SER A 186 -18.15 6.12 -6.15
CA SER A 186 -17.79 5.96 -4.73
C SER A 186 -19.00 5.78 -3.81
N LEU A 187 -19.93 4.93 -4.26
CA LEU A 187 -21.20 4.65 -3.58
C LEU A 187 -21.01 4.10 -2.15
N LEU A 188 -20.14 3.11 -1.94
CA LEU A 188 -19.89 2.54 -0.63
C LEU A 188 -19.20 3.53 0.30
N PHE A 189 -18.23 4.28 -0.20
CA PHE A 189 -17.59 5.36 0.56
C PHE A 189 -18.63 6.39 1.02
N CYS A 190 -19.50 6.85 0.12
CA CYS A 190 -20.52 7.84 0.43
C CYS A 190 -21.62 7.29 1.34
N ARG A 191 -22.03 6.02 1.18
CA ARG A 191 -22.97 5.38 2.11
C ARG A 191 -22.43 5.34 3.54
N LYS A 192 -21.14 5.03 3.72
CA LYS A 192 -20.50 5.04 5.05
C LYS A 192 -20.51 6.43 5.67
N LEU A 193 -20.31 7.49 4.87
CA LEU A 193 -20.42 8.86 5.34
C LEU A 193 -21.84 9.18 5.82
N HIS A 194 -22.86 8.89 5.00
CA HIS A 194 -24.26 9.17 5.34
C HIS A 194 -24.71 8.43 6.60
N ALA A 195 -24.32 7.15 6.75
CA ALA A 195 -24.61 6.38 7.96
C ALA A 195 -24.04 6.99 9.26
N ILE A 196 -23.03 7.89 9.17
CA ILE A 196 -22.46 8.59 10.33
C ILE A 196 -23.13 9.96 10.55
N ILE A 197 -23.72 10.55 9.51
CA ILE A 197 -24.41 11.84 9.62
C ILE A 197 -25.85 11.66 10.11
N ASP A 198 -26.49 10.55 9.74
CA ASP A 198 -27.89 10.25 10.08
C ASP A 198 -28.05 9.65 11.48
N ASN A 199 -26.95 9.35 12.19
CA ASN A 199 -26.90 8.87 13.57
C ASN A 199 -26.33 9.94 14.51
#